data_AF-A0A377JK40-F1
#
_entry.id   AF-A0A377JK40-F1
#
_cell.length_a   1.000
_cell.length_b   1.000
_cell.length_c   1.000
_cell.angle_alpha   90.00
_cell.angle_beta   90.00
_cell.angle_gamma   90.00
#
_symmetry.space_group_name_H-M   'P 1'
#
loop_
_entity.id
_entity.type
_entity.pdbx_description
1 polymer ?
#
loop_
_entity_poly.entity_id
_entity_poly.type
_entity_poly.pdbx_seq_one_letter_code
_entity_poly.pdbx_strand_id
1 'polypeptide(L)'
;MKPNNPMEQLKQWKAASDKNLVSSGENRHQLQKAPPVAKSATGNGEQKAEKRKGKLFFNPLALKYSQISRQFQLIQDSNKRCLEVYPGDFHHKIKFRDEIVDLMNKLAGGGNLLNALAKDGNLSREDTAKLKYFNQANKYLLYKFSEVVEQIGALNSERSEQQKGSK
;
A
#
# COMPACT_ATOMS: atom_id res chain seq x y z
N MET A 1 -26.11 -5.99 -36.50
CA MET A 1 -25.11 -5.96 -35.42
C MET A 1 -25.84 -5.94 -34.09
N LYS A 2 -25.65 -6.92 -33.21
CA LYS A 2 -26.30 -6.91 -31.89
C LYS A 2 -25.61 -5.86 -31.01
N PRO A 3 -26.33 -4.95 -30.33
CA PRO A 3 -25.73 -4.05 -29.38
C PRO A 3 -25.30 -4.87 -28.16
N ASN A 4 -24.00 -4.91 -27.90
CA ASN A 4 -23.43 -5.54 -26.72
C ASN A 4 -23.64 -4.59 -25.53
N ASN A 5 -24.80 -4.67 -24.89
CA ASN A 5 -25.12 -3.80 -23.76
C ASN A 5 -24.52 -4.38 -22.46
N PRO A 6 -23.55 -3.70 -21.82
CA PRO A 6 -22.85 -4.21 -20.63
C PRO A 6 -23.80 -4.46 -19.43
N MET A 7 -24.97 -3.83 -19.40
CA MET A 7 -25.97 -4.08 -18.35
C MET A 7 -26.66 -5.44 -18.47
N GLU A 8 -26.78 -6.00 -19.67
CA GLU A 8 -27.33 -7.35 -19.84
C GLU A 8 -26.32 -8.42 -19.42
N GLN A 9 -25.03 -8.19 -19.69
CA GLN A 9 -23.95 -9.07 -19.23
C GLN A 9 -23.90 -9.13 -17.69
N LEU A 10 -24.06 -7.99 -17.03
CA LEU A 10 -24.09 -7.93 -15.57
C LEU A 10 -25.31 -8.66 -14.98
N LYS A 11 -26.48 -8.52 -15.62
CA LYS A 11 -27.70 -9.25 -15.20
C LYS A 11 -27.54 -10.77 -15.37
N GLN A 12 -26.95 -11.21 -16.48
CA GLN A 12 -26.66 -12.61 -16.74
C GLN A 12 -25.65 -13.19 -15.73
N TRP A 13 -24.60 -12.43 -15.41
CA TRP A 13 -23.59 -12.84 -14.42
C TRP A 13 -24.18 -13.00 -13.01
N LYS A 14 -25.07 -12.09 -12.59
CA LYS A 14 -25.77 -12.20 -11.29
C LYS A 14 -26.69 -13.43 -11.25
N ALA A 15 -27.48 -13.65 -12.29
CA ALA A 15 -28.39 -14.80 -12.38
C ALA A 15 -27.65 -16.15 -12.39
N ALA A 16 -26.45 -16.21 -12.97
CA ALA A 16 -25.61 -17.41 -12.95
C ALA A 16 -24.92 -17.64 -11.58
N SER A 17 -24.69 -16.57 -10.81
CA SER A 17 -24.07 -16.64 -9.49
C SER A 17 -25.06 -17.13 -8.43
N ASP A 18 -26.32 -16.66 -8.46
CA ASP A 18 -27.36 -17.06 -7.50
C ASP A 18 -27.75 -18.55 -7.65
N LYS A 19 -27.68 -19.11 -8.87
CA LYS A 19 -27.93 -20.55 -9.09
C LYS A 19 -26.86 -21.47 -8.47
N ASN A 20 -25.65 -20.97 -8.23
CA ASN A 20 -24.57 -21.75 -7.61
C ASN A 20 -24.58 -21.72 -6.08
N LEU A 21 -25.39 -20.86 -5.45
CA LEU A 21 -25.46 -20.72 -3.99
C LEU A 21 -26.41 -21.72 -3.30
N VAL A 22 -27.30 -22.40 -4.04
CA VAL A 22 -28.32 -23.31 -3.48
C VAL A 22 -27.88 -24.80 -3.50
N SER A 23 -26.77 -25.17 -4.14
CA SER A 23 -26.36 -26.57 -4.29
C SER A 23 -25.07 -26.97 -3.53
N SER A 24 -24.43 -26.07 -2.78
CA SER A 24 -23.09 -26.33 -2.23
C SER A 24 -23.05 -26.23 -0.69
N GLY A 25 -23.95 -26.98 -0.04
CA GLY A 25 -24.00 -27.14 1.42
C GLY A 25 -23.17 -28.30 1.97
N GLU A 26 -22.66 -29.21 1.14
CA GLU A 26 -22.00 -30.44 1.59
C GLU A 26 -20.69 -30.67 0.81
N ASN A 27 -19.62 -31.00 1.52
CA ASN A 27 -18.26 -31.33 1.04
C ASN A 27 -17.29 -30.18 0.77
N ARG A 28 -16.94 -29.43 1.84
CA ARG A 28 -15.70 -28.65 1.89
C ARG A 28 -14.53 -29.50 2.40
N HIS A 29 -14.11 -30.48 1.60
CA HIS A 29 -12.76 -31.06 1.63
C HIS A 29 -12.56 -31.81 0.31
N GLN A 30 -11.83 -31.22 -0.64
CA GLN A 30 -10.86 -31.93 -1.47
C GLN A 30 -10.07 -30.95 -2.36
N LEU A 31 -8.77 -31.22 -2.36
CA LEU A 31 -7.69 -30.60 -3.11
C LEU A 31 -7.81 -30.91 -4.61
N GLN A 32 -7.11 -30.12 -5.46
CA GLN A 32 -6.79 -30.32 -6.91
C GLN A 32 -7.78 -29.64 -7.90
N LYS A 33 -7.40 -29.04 -9.04
CA LYS A 33 -6.16 -28.89 -9.85
C LYS A 33 -6.49 -27.82 -10.91
N ALA A 34 -5.52 -26.97 -11.29
CA ALA A 34 -5.62 -26.16 -12.52
C ALA A 34 -4.75 -26.80 -13.64
N PRO A 35 -5.16 -26.78 -14.94
CA PRO A 35 -4.47 -27.45 -16.05
C PRO A 35 -3.29 -26.64 -16.63
N PRO A 36 -2.45 -27.24 -17.51
CA PRO A 36 -1.06 -26.84 -17.73
C PRO A 36 -0.91 -25.79 -18.84
N VAL A 37 0.05 -24.89 -18.67
CA VAL A 37 0.62 -24.09 -19.77
C VAL A 37 2.09 -24.49 -19.92
N ALA A 38 2.46 -24.78 -21.16
CA ALA A 38 3.66 -25.47 -21.59
C ALA A 38 4.99 -24.78 -21.19
N LYS A 39 6.01 -25.60 -20.93
CA LYS A 39 7.41 -25.22 -20.70
C LYS A 39 8.20 -25.27 -22.01
N SER A 40 8.97 -24.21 -22.27
CA SER A 40 10.36 -24.19 -22.78
C SER A 40 10.72 -22.74 -23.16
N ALA A 41 11.91 -22.16 -22.93
CA ALA A 41 13.20 -22.67 -22.49
C ALA A 41 14.00 -21.57 -21.76
N THR A 42 14.98 -22.05 -20.99
CA THR A 42 16.05 -21.42 -20.21
C THR A 42 16.70 -20.16 -20.78
N GLY A 43 16.86 -19.15 -19.93
CA GLY A 43 17.84 -18.06 -20.06
C GLY A 43 18.24 -17.59 -18.67
N ASN A 44 19.47 -17.92 -18.25
CA ASN A 44 20.10 -17.43 -17.03
C ASN A 44 20.21 -15.90 -17.09
N GLY A 45 19.46 -15.20 -16.25
CA GLY A 45 19.64 -13.79 -15.95
C GLY A 45 19.60 -13.64 -14.44
N GLU A 46 20.76 -13.32 -13.87
CA GLU A 46 21.00 -13.14 -12.45
C GLU A 46 19.91 -12.26 -11.81
N GLN A 47 19.04 -12.89 -11.02
CA GLN A 47 18.17 -12.16 -10.12
C GLN A 47 19.05 -11.55 -9.05
N LYS A 48 19.45 -10.29 -9.26
CA LYS A 48 19.96 -9.43 -8.21
C LYS A 48 18.83 -9.29 -7.19
N ALA A 49 18.84 -10.18 -6.20
CA ALA A 49 17.96 -10.15 -5.05
C ALA A 49 18.15 -8.80 -4.38
N GLU A 50 17.26 -7.86 -4.70
CA GLU A 50 17.17 -6.59 -4.03
C GLU A 50 16.83 -6.91 -2.59
N LYS A 51 17.86 -6.83 -1.73
CA LYS A 51 17.74 -6.95 -0.28
C LYS A 51 16.78 -5.86 0.19
N ARG A 52 15.48 -6.17 0.20
CA ARG A 52 14.43 -5.36 0.84
C ARG A 52 14.87 -5.17 2.29
N LYS A 53 15.43 -4.00 2.56
CA LYS A 53 16.01 -3.66 3.85
C LYS A 53 14.91 -3.72 4.91
N GLY A 54 15.25 -4.35 6.05
CA GLY A 54 14.72 -3.95 7.34
C GLY A 54 13.34 -4.47 7.73
N LYS A 55 13.28 -5.71 8.21
CA LYS A 55 12.68 -6.03 9.52
C LYS A 55 11.35 -5.35 9.89
N LEU A 56 10.35 -5.39 9.01
CA LEU A 56 8.96 -5.06 9.35
C LEU A 56 7.98 -6.19 8.97
N PHE A 57 8.45 -7.43 8.97
CA PHE A 57 7.67 -8.57 8.48
C PHE A 57 6.42 -8.87 9.31
N PHE A 58 6.21 -8.24 10.47
CA PHE A 58 4.98 -8.40 11.25
C PHE A 58 4.63 -7.11 12.00
N ASN A 59 4.32 -6.01 11.32
CA ASN A 59 3.52 -4.95 11.95
C ASN A 59 2.07 -5.47 12.04
N PRO A 60 1.52 -5.77 13.23
CA PRO A 60 0.17 -6.32 13.34
C PRO A 60 -0.89 -5.38 12.76
N LEU A 61 -0.62 -4.07 12.74
CA LEU A 61 -1.50 -3.07 12.14
C LEU A 61 -1.45 -3.08 10.62
N ALA A 62 -0.32 -3.44 10.00
CA ALA A 62 -0.27 -3.62 8.55
C ALA A 62 -1.17 -4.78 8.12
N LEU A 63 -1.26 -5.84 8.93
CA LEU A 63 -2.20 -6.94 8.70
C LEU A 63 -3.66 -6.51 8.95
N LYS A 64 -3.93 -5.82 10.07
CA LYS A 64 -5.28 -5.32 10.40
C LYS A 64 -5.79 -4.29 9.38
N TYR A 65 -4.90 -3.43 8.89
CA TYR A 65 -5.18 -2.39 7.90
C TYR A 65 -4.56 -2.75 6.55
N SER A 66 -4.79 -3.99 6.09
CA SER A 66 -4.25 -4.49 4.82
C SER A 66 -4.65 -3.64 3.62
N GLN A 67 -5.90 -3.16 3.59
CA GLN A 67 -6.40 -2.29 2.52
C GLN A 67 -5.71 -0.93 2.50
N ILE A 68 -5.52 -0.30 3.67
CA ILE A 68 -4.77 0.97 3.78
C ILE A 68 -3.31 0.75 3.39
N SER A 69 -2.69 -0.32 3.90
CA SER A 69 -1.32 -0.70 3.52
C SER A 69 -1.16 -0.82 2.02
N ARG A 70 -2.16 -1.41 1.35
CA ARG A 70 -2.18 -1.55 -0.11
C ARG A 70 -2.22 -0.19 -0.81
N GLN A 71 -2.95 0.80 -0.30
CA GLN A 71 -2.96 2.15 -0.89
C GLN A 71 -1.57 2.79 -0.84
N PHE A 72 -0.85 2.65 0.28
CA PHE A 72 0.54 3.12 0.37
C PHE A 72 1.47 2.40 -0.62
N GLN A 73 1.30 1.10 -0.81
CA GLN A 73 2.06 0.37 -1.83
C GLN A 73 1.75 0.87 -3.24
N LEU A 74 0.47 1.12 -3.56
CA LEU A 74 0.07 1.65 -4.87
C LEU A 74 0.64 3.06 -5.12
N ILE A 75 0.72 3.89 -4.08
CA ILE A 75 1.40 5.19 -4.14
C ILE A 75 2.88 4.98 -4.50
N GLN A 76 3.56 4.05 -3.82
CA GLN A 76 4.97 3.76 -4.08
C GLN A 76 5.22 3.23 -5.49
N ASP A 77 4.37 2.33 -5.98
CA ASP A 77 4.44 1.79 -7.34
C ASP A 77 4.19 2.92 -8.37
N SER A 78 3.23 3.81 -8.09
CA SER A 78 2.96 5.00 -8.92
C SER A 78 4.15 5.96 -8.97
N ASN A 79 4.84 6.17 -7.85
CA ASN A 79 6.02 7.04 -7.79
C ASN A 79 7.14 6.48 -8.67
N LYS A 80 7.42 5.17 -8.57
CA LYS A 80 8.42 4.50 -9.40
C LYS A 80 8.08 4.63 -10.89
N ARG A 81 6.84 4.32 -11.26
CA ARG A 81 6.38 4.42 -12.65
C ARG A 81 6.46 5.85 -13.20
N CYS A 82 6.25 6.86 -12.35
CA CYS A 82 6.39 8.25 -12.75
C CYS A 82 7.83 8.57 -13.17
N LEU A 83 8.84 8.06 -12.47
CA LEU A 83 10.23 8.23 -12.86
C LEU A 83 10.55 7.51 -14.17
N GLU A 84 10.05 6.29 -14.33
CA GLU A 84 10.29 5.45 -15.51
C GLU A 84 9.68 6.04 -16.79
N VAL A 85 8.46 6.57 -16.70
CA VAL A 85 7.69 7.01 -17.88
C VAL A 85 7.79 8.52 -18.11
N TYR A 86 7.86 9.31 -17.03
CA TYR A 86 7.79 10.78 -17.08
C TYR A 86 8.86 11.43 -16.18
N PRO A 87 10.16 11.21 -16.44
CA PRO A 87 11.24 11.72 -15.57
C PRO A 87 11.29 13.25 -15.46
N GLY A 88 10.82 13.99 -16.47
CA GLY A 88 10.72 15.46 -16.45
C GLY A 88 9.64 15.98 -15.50
N ASP A 89 8.57 15.21 -15.28
CA ASP A 89 7.42 15.60 -14.46
C ASP A 89 7.55 15.11 -13.01
N PHE A 90 8.69 14.55 -12.64
CA PHE A 90 8.94 14.02 -11.29
C PHE A 90 8.86 15.09 -10.19
N HIS A 91 8.91 16.38 -10.54
CA HIS A 91 8.72 17.50 -9.62
C HIS A 91 7.36 17.46 -8.89
N HIS A 92 6.31 16.90 -9.50
CA HIS A 92 5.03 16.68 -8.82
C HIS A 92 5.15 15.65 -7.68
N LYS A 93 6.00 14.64 -7.82
CA LYS A 93 6.27 13.67 -6.75
C LYS A 93 7.09 14.31 -5.62
N ILE A 94 8.03 15.19 -5.95
CA ILE A 94 8.76 15.99 -4.95
C ILE A 94 7.79 16.87 -4.16
N LYS A 95 6.88 17.60 -4.82
CA LYS A 95 5.86 18.40 -4.14
C LYS A 95 4.97 17.54 -3.23
N PHE A 96 4.53 16.38 -3.72
CA PHE A 96 3.74 15.44 -2.92
C PHE A 96 4.50 14.94 -1.68
N ARG A 97 5.80 14.67 -1.80
CA ARG A 97 6.66 14.36 -0.65
C ARG A 97 6.65 15.49 0.38
N ASP A 98 6.79 16.73 -0.06
CA ASP A 98 6.84 17.88 0.85
C ASP A 98 5.49 18.11 1.56
N GLU A 99 4.37 17.90 0.86
CA GLU A 99 3.02 17.88 1.45
C GLU A 99 2.87 16.77 2.51
N ILE A 100 3.41 15.58 2.26
CA ILE A 100 3.42 14.49 3.25
C ILE A 100 4.27 14.86 4.47
N VAL A 101 5.47 15.44 4.28
CA VAL A 101 6.34 15.84 5.40
C VAL A 101 5.64 16.87 6.29
N ASP A 102 5.00 17.87 5.69
CA ASP A 102 4.21 18.86 6.41
C ASP A 102 3.06 18.20 7.21
N LEU A 103 2.32 17.28 6.60
CA LEU A 103 1.27 16.52 7.28
C LEU A 103 1.81 15.68 8.44
N MET A 104 2.94 14.99 8.25
CA MET A 104 3.60 14.21 9.30
C MET A 104 3.98 15.08 10.49
N ASN A 105 4.51 16.28 10.25
CA ASN A 105 4.88 17.22 11.31
C ASN A 105 3.65 17.65 12.13
N LYS A 106 2.53 17.95 11.46
CA LYS A 106 1.25 18.28 12.12
C LYS A 106 0.72 17.12 12.97
N LEU A 107 0.73 15.90 12.43
CA LEU A 107 0.30 14.68 13.13
C LEU A 107 1.19 14.34 14.33
N ALA A 108 2.50 14.48 14.18
CA ALA A 108 3.46 14.29 15.27
C ALA A 108 3.27 15.36 16.36
N GLY A 109 3.13 16.62 15.97
CA GLY A 109 2.89 17.74 16.90
C GLY A 109 1.61 17.56 17.71
N GLY A 110 0.49 17.24 17.06
CA GLY A 110 -0.79 16.99 17.74
C GLY A 110 -0.73 15.78 18.67
N GLY A 111 -0.07 14.70 18.26
CA GLY A 111 0.14 13.53 19.11
C GLY A 111 1.01 13.83 20.33
N ASN A 112 2.07 14.63 20.17
CA ASN A 112 2.93 15.04 21.28
C ASN A 112 2.17 15.93 22.28
N LEU A 113 1.39 16.90 21.80
CA LEU A 113 0.55 17.76 22.63
C LEU A 113 -0.45 16.93 23.44
N LEU A 114 -1.18 16.02 22.79
CA LEU A 114 -2.16 15.18 23.48
C LEU A 114 -1.51 14.31 24.56
N ASN A 115 -0.31 13.76 24.28
CA ASN A 115 0.44 12.99 25.28
C ASN A 115 0.97 13.87 26.42
N ALA A 116 1.33 15.12 26.18
CA ALA A 116 1.74 16.05 27.24
C ALA A 116 0.55 16.35 28.16
N LEU A 117 -0.59 16.75 27.60
CA LEU A 117 -1.82 17.01 28.35
C LEU A 117 -2.27 15.79 29.16
N ALA A 118 -2.11 14.58 28.60
CA ALA A 118 -2.48 13.35 29.28
C ALA A 118 -1.52 12.92 30.40
N LYS A 119 -0.28 13.43 30.44
CA LYS A 119 0.63 13.20 31.57
C LYS A 119 0.27 14.06 32.77
N ASP A 120 -0.20 15.28 32.50
CA ASP A 120 -0.56 16.25 33.55
C ASP A 120 -2.00 16.04 34.06
N GLY A 121 -2.86 15.40 33.27
CA GLY A 121 -4.24 15.08 33.62
C GLY A 121 -4.40 13.70 34.26
N ASN A 122 -5.37 13.57 35.18
CA ASN A 122 -5.77 12.27 35.71
C ASN A 122 -6.78 11.60 34.76
N LEU A 123 -6.29 10.78 33.82
CA LEU A 123 -7.14 10.11 32.84
C LEU A 123 -7.88 8.92 33.46
N SER A 124 -9.15 8.75 33.05
CA SER A 124 -9.87 7.51 33.32
C SER A 124 -9.19 6.32 32.63
N ARG A 125 -9.48 5.10 33.09
CA ARG A 125 -8.99 3.87 32.44
C ARG A 125 -9.43 3.78 30.98
N GLU A 126 -10.65 4.23 30.67
CA GLU A 126 -11.20 4.21 29.33
C GLU A 126 -10.46 5.21 28.41
N ASP A 127 -10.24 6.43 28.88
CA ASP A 127 -9.54 7.46 28.10
C ASP A 127 -8.06 7.13 27.90
N THR A 128 -7.44 6.49 28.89
CA THR A 128 -6.09 5.93 28.76
C THR A 128 -6.02 4.90 27.63
N ALA A 129 -7.03 4.02 27.50
CA ALA A 129 -7.10 3.06 26.42
C ALA A 129 -7.31 3.74 25.06
N LYS A 130 -8.19 4.74 24.98
CA LYS A 130 -8.39 5.55 23.75
C LYS A 130 -7.10 6.24 23.32
N LEU A 131 -6.37 6.86 24.25
CA LEU A 131 -5.07 7.49 23.98
C LEU A 131 -4.04 6.48 23.46
N LYS A 132 -4.01 5.27 24.04
CA LYS A 132 -3.15 4.19 23.55
C LYS A 132 -3.48 3.80 22.11
N TYR A 133 -4.76 3.64 21.77
CA TYR A 133 -5.19 3.31 20.40
C TYR A 133 -4.89 4.45 19.42
N PHE A 134 -5.14 5.70 19.81
CA PHE A 134 -4.76 6.88 19.03
C PHE A 134 -3.25 6.87 18.74
N ASN A 135 -2.41 6.70 19.77
CA ASN A 135 -0.95 6.67 19.61
C ASN A 135 -0.50 5.53 18.69
N GLN A 136 -1.15 4.37 18.79
CA GLN A 136 -0.87 3.23 17.94
C GLN A 136 -1.21 3.53 16.46
N ALA A 137 -2.38 4.08 16.19
CA ALA A 137 -2.81 4.44 14.84
C ALA A 137 -1.96 5.58 14.26
N ASN A 138 -1.66 6.62 15.05
CA ASN A 138 -0.84 7.76 14.62
C ASN A 138 0.57 7.31 14.23
N LYS A 139 1.22 6.50 15.08
CA LYS A 139 2.55 5.93 14.77
C LYS A 139 2.54 5.08 13.50
N TYR A 140 1.50 4.28 13.30
CA TYR A 140 1.36 3.48 12.08
C TYR A 140 1.24 4.34 10.82
N LEU A 141 0.43 5.40 10.88
CA LEU A 141 0.23 6.30 9.76
C LEU A 141 1.51 7.09 9.45
N LEU A 142 2.18 7.64 10.47
CA LEU A 142 3.48 8.30 10.34
C LEU A 142 4.53 7.39 9.71
N TYR A 143 4.58 6.11 10.13
CA TYR A 143 5.45 5.11 9.52
C TYR A 143 5.14 4.88 8.03
N LYS A 144 3.86 4.78 7.66
CA LYS A 144 3.48 4.62 6.25
C LYS A 144 3.80 5.84 5.40
N PHE A 145 3.66 7.04 5.96
CA PHE A 145 4.09 8.26 5.28
C PHE A 145 5.61 8.33 5.14
N SER A 146 6.39 7.94 6.16
CA SER A 146 7.85 7.94 6.06
C SER A 146 8.36 7.00 4.96
N GLU A 147 7.75 5.83 4.79
CA GLU A 147 8.06 4.91 3.69
C GLU A 147 7.89 5.56 2.30
N VAL A 148 6.88 6.42 2.12
CA VAL A 148 6.65 7.14 0.85
C VAL A 148 7.66 8.28 0.68
N VAL A 149 7.91 9.06 1.73
CA VAL A 149 8.86 10.19 1.72
C VAL A 149 10.28 9.72 1.41
N GLU A 150 10.72 8.64 2.06
CA GLU A 150 12.03 8.03 1.82
C GLU A 150 12.15 7.51 0.39
N GLN A 151 11.12 6.83 -0.11
CA GLN A 151 11.14 6.30 -1.47
C GLN A 151 11.23 7.41 -2.52
N ILE A 152 10.44 8.49 -2.39
CA ILE A 152 10.51 9.61 -3.33
C ILE A 152 11.88 10.28 -3.27
N GLY A 153 12.49 10.39 -2.07
CA GLY A 153 13.84 10.92 -1.90
C GLY A 153 14.90 10.08 -2.63
N ALA A 154 14.81 8.75 -2.54
CA ALA A 154 15.70 7.83 -3.27
C ALA A 154 15.53 7.98 -4.79
N LEU A 155 14.30 7.93 -5.30
CA LEU A 155 13.98 8.09 -6.71
C LEU A 155 14.45 9.44 -7.28
N ASN A 156 14.33 10.52 -6.49
CA ASN A 156 14.82 11.84 -6.89
C ASN A 156 16.36 11.89 -7.03
N SER A 157 17.06 11.13 -6.17
CA SER A 157 18.51 11.01 -6.23
C SER A 157 18.93 10.23 -7.48
N GLU A 158 18.29 9.08 -7.75
CA GLU A 158 18.48 8.26 -8.95
C GLU A 158 18.27 9.08 -10.25
N ARG A 159 17.17 9.83 -10.32
CA ARG A 159 16.87 10.73 -11.45
C ARG A 159 18.01 11.73 -11.69
N SER A 160 18.52 12.31 -10.61
CA SER A 160 19.56 13.35 -10.68
C SER A 160 20.92 12.79 -11.11
N GLU A 161 21.21 11.52 -10.82
CA GLU A 161 22.38 10.79 -11.31
C GLU A 161 22.26 10.44 -12.80
N GLN A 162 21.10 9.92 -13.23
CA GLN A 162 20.82 9.60 -14.64
C GLN A 162 20.98 10.83 -15.56
N GLN A 163 20.54 12.00 -15.10
CA GLN A 163 20.69 13.25 -15.85
C GLN A 163 22.12 13.76 -15.94
N LYS A 164 22.99 13.41 -14.99
CA LYS A 164 24.42 13.78 -15.00
C LYS A 164 25.25 12.88 -15.91
N GLY A 165 24.95 11.59 -15.96
CA GLY A 165 25.67 10.62 -16.80
C GLY A 165 25.28 10.62 -18.28
N SER A 166 24.25 11.37 -18.67
CA SER A 166 23.80 11.52 -20.07
C SER A 166 24.31 12.79 -20.76
N LYS A 167 25.17 13.57 -20.11
CA LYS A 167 25.89 14.72 -20.68
C LYS A 167 27.31 14.32 -21.02
#